data_AF-A0A7S1B5D4-F1
#
_entry.id   AF-A0A7S1B5D4-F1
#
_cell.length_a   1.000
_cell.length_b   1.000
_cell.length_c   1.000
_cell.angle_alpha   90.00
_cell.angle_beta   90.00
_cell.angle_gamma   90.00
#
_symmetry.space_group_name_H-M   'P 1'
#
loop_
_entity.id
_entity.type
_entity.pdbx_description
1 polymer ?
#
loop_
_entity_poly.entity_id
_entity_poly.type
_entity_poly.pdbx_seq_one_letter_code
_entity_poly.pdbx_strand_id
1 'polypeptide(L)'
;MERLSKSPYIADIFGLCGNSVVNEFGFMSGGKLQRKNLSSKEKLKFAAQASMGVADLHSLVLGNDEKGSNANGRATLIHLDLKPENFIISKDNVCKVHDFNLARFLENNIETGELCNVRRNDCNRVSSAQYAFFFG
;
A
#
# COMPACT_ATOMS: atom_id res chain seq x y z
N MET A 1 2.98 3.51 -15.08
CA MET A 1 1.89 2.77 -14.41
C MET A 1 2.31 1.40 -13.84
N GLU A 2 3.44 1.26 -13.12
CA GLU A 2 3.86 0.00 -12.47
C GLU A 2 4.85 0.27 -11.30
N ARG A 3 4.38 0.59 -10.09
CA ARG A 3 5.28 0.69 -8.92
C ARG A 3 4.87 -0.14 -7.70
N LEU A 4 3.59 -0.53 -7.58
CA LEU A 4 3.18 -1.54 -6.60
C LEU A 4 3.58 -2.97 -7.01
N SER A 5 3.93 -3.19 -8.28
CA SER A 5 4.26 -4.50 -8.86
C SER A 5 5.58 -5.15 -8.41
N LYS A 6 6.34 -4.52 -7.51
CA LYS A 6 7.63 -5.06 -7.04
C LYS A 6 7.49 -6.04 -5.87
N SER A 7 6.44 -5.92 -5.06
CA SER A 7 6.30 -6.78 -3.88
C SER A 7 5.46 -8.01 -4.20
N PRO A 8 5.97 -9.24 -3.95
CA PRO A 8 5.15 -10.44 -4.08
C PRO A 8 4.05 -10.53 -3.01
N TYR A 9 4.03 -9.63 -2.03
CA TYR A 9 3.10 -9.62 -0.89
C TYR A 9 2.11 -8.44 -0.95
N ILE A 10 2.04 -7.72 -2.06
CA ILE A 10 1.06 -6.66 -2.30
C ILE A 10 0.22 -7.09 -3.50
N ALA A 11 -1.09 -6.87 -3.42
CA ALA A 11 -1.99 -7.16 -4.53
C ALA A 11 -1.71 -6.21 -5.70
N ASP A 12 -1.42 -6.77 -6.87
CA ASP A 12 -1.13 -5.99 -8.07
C ASP A 12 -2.38 -5.21 -8.52
N ILE A 13 -2.22 -3.90 -8.72
CA ILE A 13 -3.25 -3.01 -9.23
C ILE A 13 -2.96 -2.72 -10.70
N PHE A 14 -3.87 -3.13 -11.58
CA PHE A 14 -3.75 -2.95 -13.03
C PHE A 14 -4.43 -1.68 -13.52
N GLY A 15 -5.38 -1.13 -12.77
CA GLY A 15 -6.06 0.09 -13.15
C GLY A 15 -7.03 0.58 -12.08
N LEU A 16 -7.44 1.83 -12.22
CA LEU A 16 -8.40 2.50 -11.33
C LEU A 16 -9.35 3.37 -12.17
N CYS A 17 -10.63 3.40 -11.80
CA CYS A 17 -11.58 4.38 -12.28
C CYS A 17 -12.48 4.85 -11.12
N GLY A 18 -12.36 6.12 -10.73
CA GLY A 18 -13.07 6.65 -9.57
C GLY A 18 -12.71 5.89 -8.29
N ASN A 19 -13.71 5.28 -7.65
CA ASN A 19 -13.54 4.43 -6.45
C ASN A 19 -13.39 2.92 -6.81
N SER A 20 -13.27 2.57 -8.09
CA SER A 20 -13.17 1.17 -8.53
C SER A 20 -11.73 0.85 -8.90
N VAL A 21 -11.21 -0.27 -8.38
CA VAL A 21 -9.85 -0.76 -8.65
C VAL A 21 -9.93 -2.09 -9.41
N VAL A 22 -9.18 -2.20 -10.50
CA VAL A 22 -8.91 -3.47 -11.19
C VAL A 22 -7.59 -4.02 -10.67
N ASN A 23 -7.62 -5.21 -10.08
CA ASN A 23 -6.45 -5.88 -9.52
C ASN A 23 -6.42 -7.35 -9.94
N GLU A 24 -5.32 -8.04 -9.61
CA GLU A 24 -5.11 -9.46 -9.92
C GLU A 24 -6.20 -10.43 -9.40
N PHE A 25 -7.03 -9.98 -8.45
CA PHE A 25 -8.09 -10.76 -7.84
C PHE A 25 -9.50 -10.42 -8.37
N GLY A 26 -9.61 -9.52 -9.36
CA GLY A 26 -10.89 -8.97 -9.86
C GLY A 26 -11.86 -9.98 -10.48
N PHE A 27 -11.40 -11.11 -11.03
CA PHE A 27 -12.27 -12.09 -11.68
C PHE A 27 -12.42 -13.44 -10.92
N MET A 28 -11.50 -13.83 -10.01
CA MET A 28 -11.69 -14.89 -8.98
C MET A 28 -10.36 -15.37 -8.33
N SER A 29 -10.45 -15.87 -7.09
CA SER A 29 -9.68 -16.99 -6.46
C SER A 29 -8.79 -16.69 -5.24
N GLY A 30 -8.90 -15.52 -4.63
CA GLY A 30 -8.27 -15.24 -3.35
C GLY A 30 -9.19 -15.58 -2.18
N GLY A 31 -8.76 -16.43 -1.24
CA GLY A 31 -9.48 -16.62 0.02
C GLY A 31 -9.09 -15.52 1.01
N LYS A 32 -10.05 -14.72 1.49
CA LYS A 32 -9.78 -13.80 2.61
C LYS A 32 -9.23 -14.57 3.81
N LEU A 33 -8.18 -14.06 4.44
CA LEU A 33 -7.49 -14.72 5.55
C LEU A 33 -8.44 -15.05 6.71
N GLN A 34 -9.41 -14.18 6.99
CA GLN A 34 -10.39 -14.32 8.08
C GLN A 34 -11.16 -15.66 8.09
N ARG A 35 -11.38 -16.29 6.93
CA ARG A 35 -12.26 -17.47 6.80
C ARG A 35 -11.53 -18.81 6.81
N LYS A 36 -10.23 -18.85 7.11
CA LYS A 36 -9.44 -20.08 7.06
C LYS A 36 -9.14 -20.65 8.45
N ASN A 37 -9.37 -21.95 8.61
CA ASN A 37 -8.82 -22.70 9.73
C ASN A 37 -7.36 -23.03 9.41
N LEU A 38 -6.43 -22.31 10.05
CA LEU A 38 -4.99 -22.37 9.77
C LEU A 38 -4.24 -23.03 10.93
N SER A 39 -3.28 -23.89 10.59
CA SER A 39 -2.31 -24.41 11.55
C SER A 39 -1.42 -23.30 12.11
N SER A 40 -0.79 -23.53 13.26
CA SER A 40 0.15 -22.57 13.87
C SER A 40 1.31 -22.21 12.93
N LYS A 41 1.77 -23.17 12.11
CA LYS A 41 2.83 -22.95 11.12
C LYS A 41 2.37 -22.04 9.97
N GLU A 42 1.15 -22.23 9.48
CA GLU A 42 0.58 -21.37 8.45
C GLU A 42 0.32 -19.96 8.96
N LYS A 43 -0.18 -19.82 10.19
CA LYS A 43 -0.35 -18.51 10.85
C LYS A 43 0.98 -17.75 10.90
N LEU A 44 2.05 -18.43 11.35
CA LEU A 44 3.38 -17.82 11.41
C LEU A 44 3.88 -17.42 10.02
N LYS A 45 3.71 -18.31 9.02
CA LYS A 45 4.09 -18.03 7.63
C LYS A 45 3.35 -16.80 7.08
N PHE A 46 2.03 -16.75 7.20
CA PHE A 46 1.23 -15.66 6.66
C PHE A 46 1.41 -14.36 7.43
N ALA A 47 1.66 -14.40 8.74
CA ALA A 47 2.02 -13.22 9.52
C ALA A 47 3.35 -12.62 9.04
N ALA A 48 4.36 -13.46 8.76
CA ALA A 48 5.62 -12.98 8.21
C ALA A 48 5.42 -12.34 6.82
N GLN A 49 4.64 -12.97 5.94
CA GLN A 49 4.32 -12.44 4.61
C GLN A 49 3.53 -11.13 4.67
N ALA A 50 2.52 -11.04 5.55
CA ALA A 50 1.76 -9.81 5.78
C ALA A 50 2.67 -8.66 6.24
N SER A 51 3.58 -8.94 7.18
CA SER A 51 4.56 -7.94 7.66
C SER A 51 5.50 -7.47 6.56
N MET A 52 5.96 -8.38 5.69
CA MET A 52 6.79 -8.02 4.53
C MET A 52 6.02 -7.14 3.54
N GLY A 53 4.76 -7.47 3.22
CA GLY A 53 3.93 -6.64 2.33
C GLY A 53 3.68 -5.24 2.89
N VAL A 54 3.47 -5.10 4.21
CA VAL A 54 3.34 -3.78 4.85
C VAL A 54 4.66 -3.01 4.84
N ALA A 55 5.80 -3.69 5.07
CA ALA A 55 7.11 -3.07 4.97
C ALA A 55 7.43 -2.58 3.55
N ASP A 56 7.06 -3.36 2.54
CA ASP A 56 7.22 -2.99 1.13
C ASP A 56 6.36 -1.77 0.77
N LEU A 57 5.12 -1.71 1.28
CA LEU A 57 4.21 -0.58 1.13
C LEU A 57 4.78 0.71 1.75
N HIS A 58 5.43 0.60 2.91
CA HIS A 58 6.12 1.74 3.55
C HIS A 58 7.42 2.14 2.84
N SER A 59 7.97 1.29 1.98
CA SER A 59 9.26 1.50 1.31
C SER A 59 9.14 1.98 -0.14
N LEU A 60 7.93 2.33 -0.60
CA LEU A 60 7.70 2.78 -1.97
C LEU A 60 8.53 4.02 -2.26
N VAL A 61 9.23 4.03 -3.38
CA VAL A 61 9.93 5.23 -3.86
C VAL A 61 8.95 5.98 -4.76
N LEU A 62 8.82 7.30 -4.67
CA LEU A 62 8.02 8.12 -5.60
C LEU A 62 8.90 9.17 -6.29
N GLY A 63 8.75 9.29 -7.61
CA GLY A 63 9.39 10.32 -8.45
C GLY A 63 10.90 10.15 -8.70
N ASN A 64 11.36 10.76 -9.80
CA ASN A 64 12.78 11.03 -10.12
C ASN A 64 13.00 12.56 -10.15
N ASP A 65 12.22 13.33 -9.40
CA ASP A 65 12.23 14.79 -9.51
C ASP A 65 13.25 15.42 -8.56
N GLU A 66 14.11 16.22 -9.17
CA GLU A 66 15.30 16.90 -8.66
C GLU A 66 14.98 18.04 -7.66
N LYS A 67 13.74 18.12 -7.19
CA LYS A 67 13.31 19.04 -6.13
C LYS A 67 12.47 18.28 -5.11
N GLY A 68 13.17 17.82 -4.08
CA GLY A 68 12.71 16.93 -3.04
C GLY A 68 11.40 17.34 -2.37
N SER A 69 10.43 16.43 -2.44
CA SER A 69 9.41 16.25 -1.41
C SER A 69 9.75 15.06 -0.48
N ASN A 70 10.93 14.47 -0.61
CA ASN A 70 11.60 13.75 0.46
C ASN A 70 13.10 13.79 0.14
N ALA A 71 13.93 14.33 1.04
CA ALA A 71 15.39 14.36 0.85
C ALA A 71 16.03 12.96 0.66
N ASN A 72 15.23 11.87 0.65
CA ASN A 72 15.67 10.51 0.33
C ASN A 72 14.71 9.68 -0.56
N GLY A 73 13.84 10.30 -1.39
CA GLY A 73 13.08 9.59 -2.46
C GLY A 73 12.08 8.48 -2.03
N ARG A 74 12.02 8.10 -0.75
CA ARG A 74 11.13 7.06 -0.19
C ARG A 74 9.83 7.66 0.31
N ALA A 75 8.69 7.34 -0.28
CA ALA A 75 7.38 7.71 0.24
C ALA A 75 6.78 6.57 1.07
N THR A 76 6.29 6.91 2.27
CA THR A 76 5.53 5.97 3.08
C THR A 76 4.06 6.03 2.65
N LEU A 77 3.59 5.03 1.89
CA LEU A 77 2.16 4.81 1.71
C LEU A 77 1.63 4.13 2.97
N ILE A 78 0.62 4.67 3.64
CA ILE A 78 -0.03 4.00 4.78
C ILE A 78 -1.37 3.44 4.31
N HIS A 79 -1.68 2.20 4.71
CA HIS A 79 -2.93 1.52 4.32
C HIS A 79 -4.18 2.02 5.07
N LEU A 80 -4.05 2.36 6.36
CA LEU A 80 -5.12 2.84 7.26
C LEU A 80 -6.28 1.87 7.56
N ASP A 81 -6.23 0.63 7.07
CA ASP A 81 -7.28 -0.40 7.30
C ASP A 81 -6.70 -1.81 7.29
N LEU A 82 -5.67 -2.05 8.11
CA LEU A 82 -5.08 -3.38 8.23
C LEU A 82 -5.96 -4.27 9.11
N LYS A 83 -6.66 -5.20 8.48
CA LYS A 83 -7.50 -6.22 9.12
C LYS A 83 -7.45 -7.53 8.32
N PRO A 84 -7.72 -8.70 8.93
CA PRO A 84 -7.64 -9.99 8.24
C PRO A 84 -8.43 -10.09 6.93
N GLU A 85 -9.48 -9.30 6.75
CA GLU A 85 -10.31 -9.24 5.54
C GLU A 85 -9.59 -8.61 4.34
N ASN A 86 -8.58 -7.79 4.63
CA ASN A 86 -7.77 -7.05 3.67
C ASN A 86 -6.45 -7.78 3.37
N PHE A 87 -6.32 -9.04 3.84
CA PHE A 87 -5.27 -9.95 3.43
C PHE A 87 -5.88 -11.12 2.63
N ILE A 88 -5.34 -11.34 1.45
CA ILE A 88 -5.77 -12.39 0.53
C ILE A 88 -4.70 -13.48 0.48
N ILE A 89 -5.10 -14.73 0.66
CA ILE A 89 -4.23 -15.88 0.37
C ILE A 89 -4.45 -16.29 -1.08
N SER A 90 -3.41 -16.17 -1.91
CA SER A 90 -3.40 -16.64 -3.30
C SER A 90 -3.42 -18.16 -3.39
N LYS A 91 -3.65 -18.70 -4.59
CA LYS A 91 -3.58 -20.16 -4.84
C LYS A 91 -2.22 -20.76 -4.49
N ASP A 92 -1.16 -19.96 -4.60
CA ASP A 92 0.23 -20.37 -4.34
C ASP A 92 0.63 -20.27 -2.85
N ASN A 93 -0.35 -20.14 -1.93
CA ASN A 93 -0.13 -19.95 -0.51
C ASN A 93 0.77 -18.74 -0.19
N VAL A 94 0.51 -17.63 -0.87
CA VAL A 94 1.11 -16.32 -0.61
C VAL A 94 0.04 -15.39 -0.04
N CYS A 95 0.32 -14.80 1.12
CA CYS A 95 -0.49 -13.77 1.74
C CYS A 95 -0.14 -12.41 1.11
N LYS A 96 -1.14 -11.75 0.51
CA LYS A 96 -1.01 -10.44 -0.12
C LYS A 96 -1.88 -9.40 0.57
N VAL A 97 -1.35 -8.19 0.75
CA VAL A 97 -2.09 -6.99 1.21
C VAL A 97 -3.01 -6.50 0.11
N HIS A 98 -4.26 -6.18 0.44
CA HIS A 98 -5.31 -5.77 -0.49
C HIS A 98 -6.21 -4.69 0.12
N ASP A 99 -7.01 -4.00 -0.71
CA ASP A 99 -8.00 -2.98 -0.33
C ASP A 99 -7.40 -1.64 0.12
N PHE A 100 -6.76 -0.94 -0.83
CA PHE A 100 -6.11 0.36 -0.62
C PHE A 100 -7.07 1.56 -0.64
N ASN A 101 -8.38 1.35 -0.49
CA ASN A 101 -9.39 2.43 -0.60
C ASN A 101 -9.18 3.56 0.42
N LEU A 102 -8.64 3.21 1.59
CA LEU A 102 -8.30 4.17 2.65
C LEU A 102 -6.82 4.56 2.64
N ALA A 103 -6.01 4.00 1.74
CA ALA A 103 -4.57 4.25 1.75
C ALA A 103 -4.22 5.71 1.39
N ARG A 104 -3.13 6.22 1.97
CA ARG A 104 -2.67 7.60 1.83
C ARG A 104 -1.16 7.66 1.86
N PHE A 105 -0.56 8.52 1.06
CA PHE A 105 0.85 8.84 1.24
C PHE A 105 1.03 9.78 2.44
N LEU A 106 2.11 9.55 3.20
CA LEU A 106 2.63 10.55 4.10
C LEU A 106 3.39 11.59 3.29
N GLU A 107 2.89 12.81 3.37
CA GLU A 107 3.51 13.96 2.73
C GLU A 107 4.38 14.71 3.74
N ASN A 108 5.39 15.42 3.25
CA ASN A 108 6.11 16.39 4.05
C ASN A 108 5.41 17.75 3.97
N ASN A 109 5.38 18.46 5.09
CA ASN A 109 4.99 19.85 5.12
C ASN A 109 6.01 20.65 4.30
N ILE A 110 5.56 21.38 3.29
CA ILE A 110 6.46 22.11 2.39
C ILE A 110 7.18 23.29 3.05
N GLU A 111 6.68 23.78 4.19
CA GLU A 111 7.23 24.92 4.92
C GLU A 111 8.23 24.47 5.98
N THR A 112 7.90 23.42 6.74
CA THR A 112 8.79 22.92 7.82
C THR A 112 9.71 21.80 7.36
N GLY A 113 9.41 21.14 6.23
CA GLY A 113 10.10 19.94 5.77
C GLY A 113 9.83 18.69 6.62
N GLU A 114 8.99 18.80 7.64
CA GLU A 114 8.66 17.70 8.55
C GLU A 114 7.55 16.82 7.97
N LEU A 115 7.55 15.54 8.35
CA LEU A 115 6.52 14.60 7.94
C LEU A 115 5.16 14.98 8.53
N CYS A 116 4.14 15.13 7.68
CA CYS A 116 2.80 15.44 8.14
C CYS A 116 2.20 14.26 8.91
N ASN A 117 1.45 14.58 9.96
CA ASN A 117 0.74 13.57 10.73
C ASN A 117 -0.40 12.94 9.91
N VAL A 118 -0.77 11.70 10.27
CA VAL A 118 -1.85 10.95 9.60
C VAL A 118 -3.20 11.67 9.74
N ARG A 119 -3.38 12.43 10.82
CA ARG A 119 -4.59 13.20 11.11
C ARG A 119 -4.41 14.62 10.59
N ARG A 120 -4.81 14.84 9.32
CA ARG A 120 -4.77 16.06 8.48
C ARG A 120 -4.81 17.47 9.10
N ASN A 121 -5.11 17.66 10.38
CA ASN A 121 -5.36 18.97 10.97
C ASN A 121 -4.13 19.89 11.00
N ASP A 122 -2.90 19.37 10.84
CA ASP A 122 -1.68 20.16 11.00
C ASP A 122 -0.87 20.35 9.69
N CYS A 123 -1.35 19.87 8.54
CA CYS A 123 -0.63 19.94 7.27
C CYS A 123 -1.29 20.94 6.31
N ASN A 124 -1.01 22.24 6.53
CA ASN A 124 -1.70 23.33 5.82
C ASN A 124 -1.29 23.50 4.35
N ARG A 125 -0.19 22.85 3.90
CA ARG A 125 0.24 22.86 2.49
C ARG A 125 0.88 21.52 2.12
N VAL A 126 0.10 20.71 1.41
CA VAL A 126 0.47 19.40 0.84
C VAL A 126 0.87 19.56 -0.63
N SER A 127 1.90 18.82 -1.05
CA SER A 127 2.33 18.79 -2.44
C SER A 127 1.45 17.78 -3.18
N SER A 128 0.40 18.28 -3.84
CA SER A 128 -0.56 17.53 -4.65
C SER A 128 0.06 16.62 -5.73
N ALA A 129 1.36 16.72 -5.99
CA ALA A 129 2.10 15.90 -6.94
C ALA A 129 2.14 14.38 -6.59
N GLN A 130 2.05 13.98 -5.32
CA GLN A 130 2.13 12.55 -4.98
C GLN A 130 0.90 11.74 -5.42
N TYR A 131 -0.28 12.37 -5.47
CA TYR A 131 -1.48 11.74 -6.02
C TYR A 131 -1.42 11.56 -7.53
N ALA A 132 -0.57 12.28 -8.27
CA ALA A 132 -0.50 12.11 -9.72
C ALA A 132 0.26 10.83 -10.14
N PHE A 133 1.18 10.33 -9.31
CA PHE A 133 2.07 9.23 -9.69
C PHE A 133 1.44 7.82 -9.62
N PHE A 134 0.28 7.69 -8.98
CA PHE A 134 -0.55 6.49 -9.11
C PHE A 134 -1.49 6.56 -10.34
N PHE A 135 -1.64 7.75 -10.93
CA PHE A 135 -2.71 8.10 -11.86
C PHE A 135 -2.19 8.59 -13.23
N GLY A 136 -0.89 8.38 -13.50
CA GLY A 136 -0.20 8.67 -14.76
C GLY A 136 0.42 7.43 -15.40
#